data_AF-A0A3S4Y4Q2-F1
#
_entry.id   AF-A0A3S4Y4Q2-F1
#
_cell.length_a   1.000
_cell.length_b   1.000
_cell.length_c   1.000
_cell.angle_alpha   90.00
_cell.angle_beta   90.00
_cell.angle_gamma   90.00
#
_symmetry.space_group_name_H-M   'P 1'
#
loop_
_entity.id
_entity.type
_entity.pdbx_description
1 polymer ?
#
loop_
_entity_poly.entity_id
_entity_poly.type
_entity_poly.pdbx_seq_one_letter_code
_entity_poly.pdbx_strand_id
1 'polypeptide(L)'
;MSKVTNEEGEVISNTIRIGKGGDYANLDALVMDATNNLIAPWHQESPDLVVICGRKLLADKYFPIVNQEQANTEAMAADVIVSQKRIGNLPAVRVPFFPANAIMVTSLENLSIYFMDESHRRHMEENAKRDRVENYESMNIDYVVEDYAFGCLIENIELLAKTTETNPDAVKALAGELVKEMKEAAQQEATGEQPANDKA
;
A
#
# COMPACT_ATOMS: atom_id res chain seq x y z
N MET A 1 13.96 -2.00 -8.14
CA MET A 1 14.35 -1.15 -7.01
C MET A 1 13.94 -1.82 -5.71
N SER A 2 14.89 -2.24 -4.88
CA SER A 2 14.63 -2.88 -3.58
C SER A 2 15.17 -2.08 -2.39
N LYS A 3 15.79 -0.93 -2.67
CA LYS A 3 16.54 -0.09 -1.73
C LYS A 3 16.48 1.36 -2.21
N VAL A 4 16.57 2.30 -1.27
CA VAL A 4 16.66 3.75 -1.53
C VAL A 4 18.13 4.13 -1.64
N THR A 5 18.50 4.84 -2.70
CA THR A 5 19.88 5.29 -2.98
C THR A 5 19.96 6.82 -2.99
N ASN A 6 21.08 7.40 -2.53
CA ASN A 6 21.35 8.83 -2.72
C ASN A 6 21.75 9.14 -4.17
N GLU A 7 21.92 10.43 -4.52
CA GLU A 7 22.36 10.88 -5.85
C GLU A 7 23.75 10.34 -6.25
N GLU A 8 24.52 9.83 -5.29
CA GLU A 8 25.86 9.25 -5.46
C GLU A 8 25.85 7.71 -5.51
N GLY A 9 24.67 7.07 -5.42
CA GLY A 9 24.50 5.62 -5.54
C GLY A 9 24.69 4.82 -4.24
N GLU A 10 24.90 5.47 -3.09
CA GLU A 10 24.97 4.81 -1.79
C GLU A 10 23.57 4.45 -1.26
N VAL A 11 23.46 3.25 -0.67
CA VAL A 11 22.20 2.74 -0.12
C VAL A 11 21.88 3.42 1.23
N ILE A 12 20.82 4.22 1.25
CA ILE A 12 20.32 4.91 2.45
C ILE A 12 19.41 3.98 3.28
N SER A 13 18.60 3.14 2.63
CA SER A 13 17.64 2.26 3.28
C SER A 13 17.33 1.03 2.43
N ASN A 14 17.15 -0.14 3.06
CA ASN A 14 16.70 -1.37 2.39
C ASN A 14 15.16 -1.44 2.26
N THR A 15 14.43 -0.42 2.71
CA THR A 15 12.97 -0.35 2.71
C THR A 15 12.53 0.96 2.10
N ILE A 16 11.57 0.91 1.19
CA ILE A 16 11.00 2.08 0.53
C ILE A 16 9.78 2.52 1.34
N ARG A 17 9.89 3.68 1.98
CA ARG A 17 8.84 4.22 2.85
C ARG A 17 7.92 5.14 2.07
N ILE A 18 6.63 4.85 2.09
CA ILE A 18 5.62 5.63 1.38
C ILE A 18 4.71 6.31 2.41
N GLY A 19 4.61 7.63 2.36
CA GLY A 19 3.74 8.42 3.23
C GLY A 19 4.37 9.75 3.66
N LYS A 20 3.66 10.50 4.50
CA LYS A 20 4.15 11.80 4.99
C LYS A 20 5.44 11.60 5.80
N GLY A 21 6.56 12.17 5.32
CA GLY A 21 7.88 11.99 5.93
C GLY A 21 8.61 10.70 5.54
N GLY A 22 8.10 9.95 4.55
CA GLY A 22 8.81 8.85 3.89
C GLY A 22 9.61 9.29 2.67
N ASP A 23 10.16 8.32 1.95
CA ASP A 23 10.96 8.54 0.73
C ASP A 23 10.09 9.03 -0.44
N TYR A 24 8.86 8.52 -0.54
CA TYR A 24 7.85 9.00 -1.50
C TYR A 24 6.58 9.45 -0.78
N ALA A 25 5.97 10.53 -1.28
CA ALA A 25 4.74 11.08 -0.71
C ALA A 25 3.53 10.14 -0.90
N ASN A 26 3.47 9.43 -2.03
CA ASN A 26 2.39 8.52 -2.39
C ASN A 26 2.89 7.40 -3.31
N LEU A 27 2.05 6.37 -3.49
CA LEU A 27 2.37 5.23 -4.36
C LEU A 27 2.51 5.61 -5.83
N ASP A 28 1.79 6.65 -6.27
CA ASP A 28 1.80 7.11 -7.64
C ASP A 28 3.16 7.72 -8.03
N ALA A 29 3.77 8.50 -7.13
CA ALA A 29 5.08 9.11 -7.31
C ALA A 29 6.17 8.05 -7.43
N LEU A 30 6.11 6.99 -6.61
CA LEU A 30 7.04 5.86 -6.68
C LEU A 30 6.97 5.16 -8.04
N VAL A 31 5.76 4.88 -8.54
CA VAL A 31 5.60 4.21 -9.83
C VAL A 31 6.04 5.11 -10.98
N MET A 32 5.70 6.41 -10.96
CA MET A 32 6.15 7.33 -12.01
C MET A 32 7.68 7.45 -12.06
N ASP A 33 8.32 7.55 -10.90
CA ASP A 33 9.78 7.62 -10.80
C ASP A 33 10.44 6.33 -11.30
N ALA A 34 9.93 5.17 -10.86
CA ALA A 34 10.43 3.87 -11.29
C ALA A 34 10.28 3.66 -12.81
N THR A 35 9.17 4.09 -13.41
CA THR A 35 8.96 4.02 -14.86
C THR A 35 9.95 4.90 -15.61
N ASN A 36 10.20 6.12 -15.15
CA ASN A 36 11.08 7.07 -15.84
C ASN A 36 12.57 6.73 -15.71
N ASN A 37 12.98 6.09 -14.61
CA ASN A 37 14.40 5.88 -14.30
C ASN A 37 14.87 4.43 -14.44
N LEU A 38 14.00 3.43 -14.29
CA LEU A 38 14.40 2.01 -14.30
C LEU A 38 14.08 1.28 -15.60
N ILE A 39 13.03 1.69 -16.31
CA ILE A 39 12.66 1.10 -17.59
C ILE A 39 13.51 1.74 -18.69
N ALA A 40 13.94 0.95 -19.68
CA ALA A 40 14.75 1.49 -20.76
C ALA A 40 13.99 2.54 -21.60
N PRO A 41 14.65 3.60 -22.10
CA PRO A 41 13.98 4.75 -22.72
C PRO A 41 13.02 4.42 -23.86
N TRP A 42 13.32 3.39 -24.66
CA TRP A 42 12.46 2.99 -25.79
C TRP A 42 11.17 2.28 -25.36
N HIS A 43 11.08 1.82 -24.12
CA HIS A 43 9.90 1.17 -23.55
C HIS A 43 9.07 2.08 -22.65
N GLN A 44 9.61 3.22 -22.22
CA GLN A 44 8.95 4.13 -21.27
C GLN A 44 7.63 4.71 -21.79
N GLU A 45 7.53 4.99 -23.08
CA GLU A 45 6.32 5.53 -23.72
C GLU A 45 5.40 4.44 -24.29
N SER A 46 5.66 3.16 -23.97
CA SER A 46 4.84 2.06 -24.48
C SER A 46 3.41 2.14 -23.95
N PRO A 47 2.38 2.04 -24.82
CA PRO A 47 0.98 2.12 -24.41
C PRO A 47 0.53 0.91 -23.58
N ASP A 48 1.26 -0.20 -23.66
CA ASP A 48 0.89 -1.48 -23.06
C ASP A 48 1.46 -1.65 -21.64
N LEU A 49 2.12 -0.62 -21.09
CA LEU A 49 2.63 -0.65 -19.73
C LEU A 49 1.49 -0.77 -18.71
N VAL A 50 1.61 -1.78 -17.84
CA VAL A 50 0.68 -2.01 -16.74
C VAL A 50 1.42 -2.14 -15.42
N VAL A 51 0.71 -1.86 -14.33
CA VAL A 51 1.23 -2.01 -12.96
C VAL A 51 0.59 -3.23 -12.32
N ILE A 52 1.38 -4.28 -12.12
CA ILE A 52 0.97 -5.51 -11.44
C ILE A 52 1.22 -5.35 -9.94
N CYS A 53 0.16 -5.54 -9.14
CA CYS A 53 0.27 -5.39 -7.69
C CYS A 53 -0.69 -6.34 -6.92
N GLY A 54 -0.37 -6.54 -5.65
CA GLY A 54 -1.20 -7.28 -4.71
C GLY A 54 -2.41 -6.49 -4.22
N ARG A 55 -3.38 -7.19 -3.61
CA ARG A 55 -4.60 -6.57 -3.07
C ARG A 55 -4.32 -5.52 -1.99
N LYS A 56 -3.32 -5.75 -1.14
CA LYS A 56 -3.03 -4.91 0.03
C LYS A 56 -2.69 -3.47 -0.39
N LEU A 57 -1.72 -3.29 -1.29
CA LEU A 57 -1.30 -1.94 -1.74
C LEU A 57 -2.43 -1.16 -2.42
N LEU A 58 -3.27 -1.82 -3.22
CA LEU A 58 -4.44 -1.19 -3.81
C LEU A 58 -5.44 -0.74 -2.74
N ALA A 59 -5.72 -1.61 -1.76
CA ALA A 59 -6.62 -1.28 -0.67
C ALA A 59 -6.09 -0.10 0.15
N ASP A 60 -4.81 -0.11 0.50
CA ASP A 60 -4.19 0.94 1.31
C ASP A 60 -4.21 2.30 0.60
N LYS A 61 -4.10 2.33 -0.74
CA LYS A 61 -4.25 3.55 -1.54
C LYS A 61 -5.69 4.07 -1.55
N TYR A 62 -6.67 3.21 -1.83
CA TYR A 62 -8.06 3.64 -2.05
C TYR A 62 -8.87 3.77 -0.76
N PHE A 63 -8.50 3.07 0.31
CA PHE A 63 -9.23 3.08 1.57
C PHE A 63 -9.40 4.48 2.18
N PRO A 64 -8.36 5.35 2.23
CA PRO A 64 -8.53 6.72 2.74
C PRO A 64 -9.46 7.60 1.89
N ILE A 65 -9.68 7.26 0.62
CA ILE A 65 -10.59 8.01 -0.28
C ILE A 65 -12.03 7.59 0.00
N VAL A 66 -12.26 6.29 0.19
CA VAL A 66 -13.60 5.74 0.49
C VAL A 66 -14.03 6.04 1.92
N ASN A 67 -13.09 6.15 2.86
CA ASN A 67 -13.37 6.36 4.28
C ASN A 67 -13.59 7.84 4.67
N GLN A 68 -13.82 8.73 3.70
CA GLN A 68 -14.15 10.14 3.95
C GLN A 68 -15.63 10.38 3.69
N GLU A 69 -16.27 11.15 4.57
CA GLU A 69 -17.63 11.66 4.35
C GLU A 69 -17.52 12.94 3.50
N GLN A 70 -18.13 12.92 2.30
CA GLN A 70 -17.96 13.95 1.27
C GLN A 70 -19.31 14.35 0.69
N ALA A 71 -19.39 15.53 0.06
CA ALA A 71 -20.60 15.92 -0.65
C ALA A 71 -20.89 14.96 -1.83
N ASN A 72 -22.15 14.77 -2.21
CA ASN A 72 -22.56 13.80 -3.24
C ASN A 72 -21.79 13.91 -4.57
N THR A 73 -21.40 15.12 -4.97
CA THR A 73 -20.61 15.35 -6.19
C THR A 73 -19.18 14.84 -6.06
N GLU A 74 -18.56 15.00 -4.90
CA GLU A 74 -17.20 14.53 -4.61
C GLU A 74 -17.18 13.01 -4.40
N ALA A 75 -18.20 12.47 -3.75
CA ALA A 75 -18.40 11.02 -3.64
C ALA A 75 -18.52 10.35 -5.02
N MET A 76 -19.28 10.94 -5.95
CA MET A 76 -19.39 10.42 -7.31
C MET A 76 -18.04 10.47 -8.05
N ALA A 77 -17.24 11.52 -7.85
CA ALA A 77 -15.89 11.60 -8.42
C ALA A 77 -14.95 10.55 -7.81
N ALA A 78 -15.02 10.33 -6.49
CA ALA A 78 -14.25 9.31 -5.79
C ALA A 78 -14.57 7.90 -6.30
N ASP A 79 -15.84 7.58 -6.52
CA ASP A 79 -16.28 6.29 -7.06
C ASP A 79 -15.72 6.04 -8.47
N VAL A 80 -15.74 7.06 -9.33
CA VAL A 80 -15.13 6.97 -10.67
C VAL A 80 -13.62 6.71 -10.56
N ILE A 81 -12.91 7.40 -9.68
CA ILE A 81 -11.47 7.22 -9.48
C ILE A 81 -11.14 5.81 -8.98
N VAL A 82 -11.90 5.30 -8.01
CA VAL A 82 -11.71 3.95 -7.46
C VAL A 82 -12.03 2.88 -8.51
N SER A 83 -13.01 3.12 -9.39
CA SER A 83 -13.38 2.17 -10.45
C SER A 83 -12.29 1.95 -11.50
N GLN A 84 -11.54 3.01 -11.84
CA GLN A 84 -10.52 2.97 -12.90
C GLN A 84 -9.25 2.23 -12.50
N LYS A 85 -8.96 2.11 -11.19
CA LYS A 85 -7.79 1.42 -10.63
C LYS A 85 -6.48 1.75 -11.36
N ARG A 86 -6.06 3.01 -11.29
CA ARG A 86 -4.79 3.49 -11.86
C ARG A 86 -3.76 3.79 -10.79
N ILE A 87 -2.49 3.50 -11.05
CA ILE A 87 -1.36 3.88 -10.20
C ILE A 87 -0.28 4.52 -11.09
N GLY A 88 0.19 5.72 -10.73
CA GLY A 88 1.25 6.41 -11.47
C GLY A 88 0.90 6.68 -12.94
N ASN A 89 -0.37 7.01 -13.21
CA ASN A 89 -0.95 7.15 -14.55
C ASN A 89 -0.92 5.86 -15.42
N LEU A 90 -0.63 4.70 -14.85
CA LEU A 90 -0.71 3.41 -15.53
C LEU A 90 -1.91 2.61 -15.01
N PRO A 91 -2.54 1.77 -15.85
CA PRO A 91 -3.59 0.85 -15.41
C PRO A 91 -3.00 -0.17 -14.43
N ALA A 92 -3.69 -0.40 -13.29
CA ALA A 92 -3.26 -1.36 -12.30
C ALA A 92 -4.02 -2.68 -12.43
N VAL A 93 -3.27 -3.78 -12.54
CA VAL A 93 -3.79 -5.15 -12.61
C VAL A 93 -3.53 -5.84 -11.28
N ARG A 94 -4.58 -6.42 -10.71
CA ARG A 94 -4.48 -7.21 -9.47
C ARG A 94 -4.29 -8.68 -9.82
N VAL A 95 -3.27 -9.30 -9.25
CA VAL A 95 -3.03 -10.74 -9.38
C VAL A 95 -3.17 -11.39 -8.00
N PRO A 96 -3.91 -12.51 -7.85
CA PRO A 96 -4.03 -13.20 -6.57
C PRO A 96 -2.68 -13.78 -6.14
N PHE A 97 -2.46 -13.88 -4.82
CA PHE A 97 -1.21 -14.39 -4.21
C PHE A 97 0.07 -13.62 -4.55
N PHE A 98 -0.03 -12.48 -5.22
CA PHE A 98 1.11 -11.59 -5.45
C PHE A 98 1.64 -11.02 -4.11
N PRO A 99 2.97 -10.88 -3.93
CA PRO A 99 3.55 -10.34 -2.70
C PRO A 99 2.95 -8.98 -2.31
N ALA A 100 2.61 -8.85 -1.03
CA ALA A 100 1.83 -7.72 -0.53
C ALA A 100 2.63 -6.40 -0.44
N ASN A 101 3.96 -6.46 -0.51
CA ASN A 101 4.90 -5.36 -0.35
C ASN A 101 5.74 -5.12 -1.63
N ALA A 102 5.22 -5.54 -2.79
CA ALA A 102 5.89 -5.38 -4.07
C ALA A 102 4.94 -4.87 -5.16
N ILE A 103 5.54 -4.26 -6.18
CA ILE A 103 4.90 -3.80 -7.42
C ILE A 103 5.80 -4.17 -8.58
N MET A 104 5.22 -4.71 -9.65
CA MET A 104 5.92 -4.93 -10.91
C MET A 104 5.32 -4.05 -12.00
N VAL A 105 6.16 -3.28 -12.69
CA VAL A 105 5.76 -2.47 -13.85
C VAL A 105 6.32 -3.15 -15.09
N THR A 106 5.47 -3.56 -16.03
CA THR A 106 5.85 -4.23 -17.28
C THR A 106 4.63 -4.28 -18.21
N SER A 107 4.81 -4.64 -19.48
CA SER A 107 3.70 -5.14 -20.31
C SER A 107 3.32 -6.58 -19.92
N LEU A 108 2.03 -6.94 -20.05
CA LEU A 108 1.56 -8.31 -19.83
C LEU A 108 2.11 -9.30 -20.87
N GLU A 109 2.38 -8.82 -22.08
CA GLU A 109 2.92 -9.65 -23.17
C GLU A 109 4.40 -9.96 -23.00
N ASN A 110 5.09 -9.23 -22.10
CA ASN A 110 6.49 -9.50 -21.76
C ASN A 110 6.66 -10.72 -20.84
N LEU A 111 5.56 -11.20 -20.25
CA LEU A 111 5.57 -12.33 -19.31
C LEU A 111 5.01 -13.57 -20.01
N SER A 112 5.88 -14.54 -20.24
CA SER A 112 5.56 -15.75 -21.00
C SER A 112 5.66 -17.00 -20.14
N ILE A 113 4.81 -17.98 -20.47
CA ILE A 113 4.88 -19.33 -19.91
C ILE A 113 5.19 -20.26 -21.07
N TYR A 114 6.33 -20.93 -21.01
CA TYR A 114 6.71 -21.95 -21.98
C TYR A 114 6.32 -23.31 -21.44
N PHE A 115 5.73 -24.13 -22.29
CA PHE A 115 5.42 -25.51 -21.99
C PHE A 115 6.02 -26.38 -23.08
N MET A 116 6.61 -27.51 -22.68
CA MET A 116 7.15 -28.46 -23.63
C MET A 116 6.01 -29.21 -24.30
N ASP A 117 6.03 -29.23 -25.63
CA ASP A 117 5.06 -29.99 -26.42
C ASP A 117 5.09 -31.48 -26.05
N GLU A 118 3.91 -32.10 -26.07
CA GLU A 118 3.68 -33.51 -25.69
C GLU A 118 4.19 -33.94 -24.29
N SER A 119 4.53 -33.00 -23.40
CA SER A 119 5.05 -33.35 -22.06
C SER A 119 3.96 -33.69 -21.03
N HIS A 120 2.70 -33.41 -21.33
CA HIS A 120 1.58 -33.64 -20.44
C HIS A 120 1.28 -35.15 -20.32
N ARG A 121 1.56 -35.71 -19.16
CA ARG A 121 1.36 -37.13 -18.86
C ARG A 121 0.45 -37.28 -17.65
N ARG A 122 -0.52 -38.19 -17.76
CA ARG A 122 -1.48 -38.53 -16.71
C ARG A 122 -1.40 -40.02 -16.38
N HIS A 123 -1.36 -40.34 -15.09
CA HIS A 123 -1.43 -41.71 -14.58
C HIS A 123 -2.50 -41.78 -13.49
N MET A 124 -3.37 -42.78 -13.56
CA MET A 124 -4.46 -42.97 -12.60
C MET A 124 -4.33 -44.36 -11.99
N GLU A 125 -4.27 -44.43 -10.66
CA GLU A 125 -4.10 -45.66 -9.90
C GLU A 125 -5.23 -45.80 -8.87
N GLU A 126 -5.80 -47.00 -8.76
CA GLU A 126 -6.79 -47.32 -7.73
C GLU A 126 -6.07 -47.81 -6.47
N ASN A 127 -5.95 -46.94 -5.47
CA ASN A 127 -5.23 -47.25 -4.24
C ASN A 127 -6.18 -47.86 -3.19
N ALA A 128 -6.32 -49.19 -3.26
CA ALA A 128 -7.15 -49.97 -2.33
C ALA A 128 -6.72 -49.81 -0.85
N LYS A 129 -5.46 -49.46 -0.55
CA LYS A 129 -5.01 -49.25 0.85
C LYS A 129 -5.60 -48.00 1.49
N ARG A 130 -6.01 -47.02 0.68
CA ARG A 130 -6.54 -45.72 1.13
C ARG A 130 -7.97 -45.46 0.63
N ASP A 131 -8.61 -46.48 0.04
CA ASP A 131 -9.97 -46.42 -0.51
C ASP A 131 -10.20 -45.17 -1.38
N ARG A 132 -9.28 -44.94 -2.32
CA ARG A 132 -9.33 -43.76 -3.20
C ARG A 132 -8.64 -44.02 -4.53
N VAL A 133 -9.10 -43.30 -5.56
CA VAL A 133 -8.41 -43.22 -6.86
C VAL A 133 -7.45 -42.04 -6.82
N GLU A 134 -6.18 -42.31 -7.11
CA GLU A 134 -5.11 -41.31 -7.15
C GLU A 134 -4.84 -40.91 -8.60
N ASN A 135 -4.84 -39.60 -8.88
CA ASN A 135 -4.55 -39.04 -10.19
C ASN A 135 -3.23 -38.27 -10.14
N TYR A 136 -2.27 -38.68 -10.96
CA TYR A 136 -0.96 -38.07 -11.08
C TYR A 136 -0.84 -37.40 -12.44
N GLU A 137 -0.65 -36.10 -12.45
CA GLU A 137 -0.45 -35.31 -13.67
C GLU A 137 0.92 -34.63 -13.60
N SER A 138 1.64 -34.66 -14.71
CA SER A 138 2.95 -34.05 -14.86
C SER A 138 3.01 -33.31 -16.18
N MET A 139 3.58 -32.12 -16.17
CA MET A 139 3.82 -31.30 -17.34
C MET A 139 5.14 -30.54 -17.13
N ASN A 140 5.92 -30.37 -18.20
CA ASN A 140 7.15 -29.57 -18.15
C ASN A 140 6.81 -28.14 -18.55
N ILE A 141 6.96 -27.21 -17.60
CA ILE A 141 6.69 -25.79 -17.78
C ILE A 141 7.88 -24.96 -17.31
N ASP A 142 8.06 -23.79 -17.91
CA ASP A 142 9.04 -22.79 -17.50
C ASP A 142 8.43 -21.38 -17.60
N TYR A 143 8.86 -20.49 -16.71
CA TYR A 143 8.41 -19.11 -16.65
C TYR A 143 9.53 -18.19 -17.13
N VAL A 144 9.24 -17.36 -18.13
CA VAL A 144 10.25 -16.49 -18.72
C VAL A 144 9.74 -15.05 -18.84
N VAL A 145 10.65 -14.11 -18.60
CA VAL A 145 10.46 -12.71 -18.93
C VAL A 145 11.25 -12.47 -20.20
N GLU A 146 10.57 -12.03 -21.26
CA GLU A 146 11.15 -11.96 -22.61
C GLU A 146 12.22 -10.85 -22.70
N ASP A 147 11.89 -9.65 -22.24
CA ASP A 147 12.80 -8.50 -22.17
C ASP A 147 12.88 -7.96 -20.75
N TYR A 148 14.07 -8.10 -20.15
CA TYR A 148 14.35 -7.57 -18.81
C TYR A 148 14.38 -6.05 -18.74
N ALA A 149 14.66 -5.35 -19.85
CA ALA A 149 14.72 -3.89 -19.89
C ALA A 149 13.32 -3.24 -20.01
N PHE A 150 12.29 -4.02 -20.31
CA PHE A 150 10.90 -3.58 -20.42
C PHE A 150 10.15 -3.59 -19.07
N GLY A 151 10.76 -4.13 -18.02
CA GLY A 151 10.12 -4.24 -16.72
C GLY A 151 10.97 -3.77 -15.57
N CYS A 152 10.32 -3.30 -14.51
CA CYS A 152 10.98 -3.07 -13.24
C CYS A 152 10.15 -3.65 -12.09
N LEU A 153 10.84 -4.29 -11.14
CA LEU A 153 10.25 -4.81 -9.90
C LEU A 153 10.65 -3.89 -8.74
N ILE A 154 9.66 -3.46 -7.98
CA ILE A 154 9.82 -2.66 -6.77
C ILE A 154 9.44 -3.54 -5.58
N GLU A 155 10.35 -3.70 -4.63
CA GLU A 155 10.18 -4.56 -3.47
C GLU A 155 10.38 -3.79 -2.16
N ASN A 156 9.99 -4.41 -1.05
CA ASN A 156 10.18 -3.87 0.30
C ASN A 156 9.45 -2.53 0.50
N ILE A 157 8.23 -2.43 -0.04
CA ILE A 157 7.37 -1.26 0.16
C ILE A 157 6.74 -1.31 1.55
N GLU A 158 6.93 -0.24 2.32
CA GLU A 158 6.29 -0.02 3.61
C GLU A 158 5.47 1.27 3.58
N LEU A 159 4.18 1.16 3.86
CA LEU A 159 3.28 2.30 3.96
C LEU A 159 3.32 2.84 5.38
N LEU A 160 3.81 4.06 5.54
CA LEU A 160 3.76 4.78 6.81
C LEU A 160 2.32 5.19 7.10
N ALA A 161 1.87 4.95 8.32
CA ALA A 161 0.57 5.45 8.77
C ALA A 161 0.56 6.98 8.63
N LYS A 162 -0.55 7.54 8.12
CA LYS A 162 -0.78 8.98 8.25
C LYS A 162 -0.67 9.30 9.73
N THR A 163 0.36 10.04 10.12
CA THR A 163 0.35 10.74 11.41
C THR A 163 -0.93 11.54 11.42
N THR A 164 -1.89 11.12 12.24
CA THR A 164 -2.94 12.02 12.71
C THR A 164 -2.19 13.24 13.19
N GLU A 165 -2.34 14.35 12.47
CA GLU A 165 -1.86 15.62 12.97
C GLU A 165 -2.66 15.89 14.24
N THR A 166 -2.14 15.45 15.40
CA THR A 166 -2.38 16.16 16.63
C THR A 166 -1.80 17.54 16.38
N ASN A 167 -2.65 18.43 15.87
CA ASN A 167 -2.29 19.83 15.70
C ASN A 167 -1.76 20.30 17.07
N PRO A 168 -0.46 20.64 17.20
CA PRO A 168 0.13 20.96 18.49
C PRO A 168 -0.56 22.16 19.15
N ASP A 169 -1.22 23.01 18.35
CA ASP A 169 -2.03 24.12 18.84
C ASP A 169 -3.38 23.66 19.41
N ALA A 170 -3.99 22.61 18.87
CA ALA A 170 -5.22 22.02 19.43
C ALA A 170 -4.95 21.32 20.76
N VAL A 171 -3.80 20.64 20.90
CA VAL A 171 -3.38 20.00 22.16
C VAL A 171 -3.05 21.06 23.21
N LYS A 172 -2.39 22.17 22.82
CA LYS A 172 -2.14 23.31 23.73
C LYS A 172 -3.42 24.05 24.13
N ALA A 173 -4.39 24.20 23.22
CA ALA A 173 -5.67 24.83 23.52
C ALA A 173 -6.49 24.00 24.52
N LEU A 174 -6.58 22.68 24.30
CA LEU A 174 -7.28 21.76 25.21
C LEU A 174 -6.61 21.70 26.59
N ALA A 175 -5.27 21.70 26.63
CA ALA A 175 -4.52 21.79 27.88
C ALA A 175 -4.72 23.14 28.59
N GLY A 176 -4.86 24.23 27.83
CA GLY A 176 -5.16 25.57 28.35
C GLY A 176 -6.55 25.69 28.98
N GLU A 177 -7.57 25.09 28.36
CA GLU A 177 -8.93 25.02 28.91
C GLU A 177 -8.99 24.18 30.19
N LEU A 178 -8.37 23.01 30.22
CA LEU A 178 -8.28 22.17 31.43
C LEU A 178 -7.60 22.88 32.61
N VAL A 179 -6.52 23.63 32.37
CA VAL A 179 -5.84 24.40 33.41
C VAL A 179 -6.71 25.56 33.92
N LYS A 180 -7.55 26.13 33.06
CA LYS A 180 -8.50 27.19 33.45
C LYS A 180 -9.63 26.61 34.31
N GLU A 181 -10.21 25.47 33.92
CA GLU A 181 -11.23 24.78 34.73
C GLU A 181 -10.69 24.33 36.09
N MET A 182 -9.44 23.82 36.16
CA MET A 182 -8.82 23.46 37.44
C MET A 182 -8.54 24.67 38.34
N LYS A 183 -8.23 25.84 37.76
CA LYS A 183 -8.08 27.09 38.53
C LYS A 183 -9.41 27.65 39.01
N GLU A 184 -10.46 27.54 38.22
CA GLU A 184 -11.82 27.94 38.61
C GLU A 184 -12.39 27.02 39.70
N ALA A 185 -12.11 25.71 39.65
CA ALA A 185 -12.45 24.76 40.72
C ALA A 185 -11.69 25.06 42.03
N ALA A 186 -10.40 25.42 41.95
CA ALA A 186 -9.61 25.82 43.12
C ALA A 186 -10.07 27.16 43.75
N GLN A 187 -10.73 28.03 42.98
CA GLN A 187 -11.30 29.29 43.50
C GLN A 187 -12.66 29.10 44.18
N GLN A 188 -13.41 28.04 43.83
CA GLN A 188 -14.67 27.69 44.50
C GLN A 188 -14.45 27.06 45.89
N GLU A 189 -13.35 26.31 46.09
CA GLU A 189 -13.00 25.78 47.43
C GLU A 189 -12.56 26.86 48.43
N ALA A 190 -12.16 28.05 47.97
CA ALA A 190 -11.72 29.14 48.85
C ALA A 190 -12.87 30.01 49.39
N THR A 191 -14.10 29.85 48.90
CA THR A 191 -15.27 30.64 49.35
C THR A 191 -16.30 29.84 50.17
N GLY A 192 -16.04 28.57 50.46
CA GLY A 192 -16.89 27.70 51.29
C GLY A 192 -16.39 27.49 52.72
N GLU A 193 -16.92 28.31 53.63
CA GLU A 193 -17.25 27.97 55.03
C GLU A 193 -16.13 27.77 56.08
N GLN A 194 -15.96 28.80 56.92
CA GLN A 194 -15.32 28.76 58.23
C GLN A 194 -16.42 28.51 59.28
N PRO A 195 -16.28 27.53 60.21
CA PRO A 195 -17.39 27.09 61.05
C PRO A 195 -17.77 28.14 62.10
N ALA A 196 -19.07 28.41 62.21
CA ALA A 196 -19.66 29.20 63.28
C ALA A 196 -19.47 28.48 64.63
N ASN A 197 -18.76 29.13 65.55
CA ASN A 197 -18.68 28.73 66.94
C ASN A 197 -19.66 29.63 67.71
N ASP A 198 -20.78 29.09 68.18
CA ASP A 198 -21.60 29.77 69.18
C ASP A 198 -22.09 28.80 70.26
N LYS A 199 -22.09 29.31 71.49
CA LYS A 199 -22.25 28.58 72.75
C LYS A 199 -23.70 28.16 72.99
N ALA A 200 -23.90 26.93 73.48
CA ALA A 200 -24.74 26.57 74.64
C ALA A 200 -24.53 25.10 74.99
#